data_AF-A0A925XQU3-F1
#
_entry.id   AF-A0A925XQU3-F1
#
_cell.length_a   1.000
_cell.length_b   1.000
_cell.length_c   1.000
_cell.angle_alpha   90.00
_cell.angle_beta   90.00
_cell.angle_gamma   90.00
#
_symmetry.space_group_name_H-M   'P 1'
#
loop_
_entity.id
_entity.type
_entity.pdbx_description
1 polymer ?
#
loop_
_entity_poly.entity_id
_entity_poly.type
_entity_poly.pdbx_seq_one_letter_code
_entity_poly.pdbx_strand_id
1 'polypeptide(L)'
;MKALESGDSLLLPPSECPTARRSAGVRKVMASVLLGALLTVLHAVPALASMEFAPSSVAKGVLLVASPSLEDPNFRQAVVLVVEHGPEGTVGLILNRSTNVLLSKALPDITALKGSSYRLFAGGPVEPTRFLLLFRLKEPPADARSVFDGVYLGRTP
;
A
#
# COMPACT_ATOMS: atom_id res chain seq x y z
N MET A 1 85.07 1.19 22.54
CA MET A 1 86.24 1.60 21.72
C MET A 1 87.03 0.37 21.34
N LYS A 2 86.86 -0.12 20.10
CA LYS A 2 87.78 -1.08 19.47
C LYS A 2 87.58 -1.06 17.95
N ALA A 3 88.73 -0.96 17.26
CA ALA A 3 89.03 -1.33 15.88
C ALA A 3 88.34 -0.60 14.71
N LEU A 4 89.09 0.35 14.14
CA LEU A 4 89.24 0.58 12.70
C LEU A 4 89.86 -0.66 12.04
N GLU A 5 89.42 -1.02 10.83
CA GLU A 5 90.29 -1.46 9.72
C GLU A 5 89.58 -1.28 8.36
N SER A 6 90.43 -0.90 7.40
CA SER A 6 90.37 -0.95 5.92
C SER A 6 89.14 -1.60 5.27
N GLY A 7 88.53 -1.03 4.23
CA GLY A 7 89.17 -0.40 3.08
C GLY A 7 89.17 -1.38 1.92
N ASP A 8 88.16 -1.33 1.05
CA ASP A 8 88.31 -1.75 -0.35
C ASP A 8 87.22 -1.08 -1.20
N SER A 9 87.64 -0.10 -2.00
CA SER A 9 86.83 0.64 -2.97
C SER A 9 87.33 0.28 -4.36
N LEU A 10 86.61 -0.60 -5.05
CA LEU A 10 86.81 -0.83 -6.48
C LEU A 10 85.76 -0.06 -7.29
N LEU A 11 86.30 0.81 -8.14
CA LEU A 11 85.64 1.63 -9.14
C LEU A 11 84.83 0.83 -10.17
N LEU A 12 83.69 1.39 -10.60
CA LEU A 12 83.24 1.41 -11.99
C LEU A 12 82.36 2.67 -12.24
N PRO A 13 82.71 3.51 -13.23
CA PRO A 13 81.71 4.28 -13.99
C PRO A 13 82.03 4.24 -15.52
N PRO A 14 81.28 4.91 -16.44
CA PRO A 14 79.91 5.46 -16.44
C PRO A 14 79.11 5.08 -17.74
N SER A 15 78.02 5.83 -18.01
CA SER A 15 77.39 6.19 -19.32
C SER A 15 76.16 5.43 -19.88
N GLU A 16 74.99 6.05 -19.65
CA GLU A 16 73.89 6.47 -20.56
C GLU A 16 73.35 5.57 -21.69
N CYS A 17 72.00 5.46 -21.79
CA CYS A 17 71.25 5.98 -22.94
C CYS A 17 69.72 6.03 -22.67
N PRO A 18 69.00 7.12 -23.01
CA PRO A 18 67.56 7.25 -22.82
C PRO A 18 66.78 6.70 -24.04
N THR A 19 65.74 5.90 -23.81
CA THR A 19 64.74 5.61 -24.86
C THR A 19 63.34 5.98 -24.39
N ALA A 20 62.83 7.03 -25.01
CA ALA A 20 61.44 7.41 -24.99
C ALA A 20 60.56 6.27 -25.53
N ARG A 21 59.50 5.89 -24.79
CA ARG A 21 58.43 5.07 -25.34
C ARG A 21 57.05 5.59 -24.93
N ARG A 22 56.58 6.51 -25.79
CA ARG A 22 55.26 6.54 -26.43
C ARG A 22 54.01 6.32 -25.54
N SER A 23 53.33 7.44 -25.32
CA SER A 23 51.93 7.65 -24.95
C SER A 23 50.94 6.53 -25.32
N ALA A 24 50.30 5.92 -24.33
CA ALA A 24 49.10 5.09 -24.52
C ALA A 24 48.16 5.05 -23.27
N GLY A 25 48.20 6.05 -22.39
CA GLY A 25 47.47 6.00 -21.11
C GLY A 25 46.10 6.67 -21.06
N VAL A 26 45.85 7.70 -21.88
CA VAL A 26 44.74 8.64 -21.61
C VAL A 26 43.39 8.19 -22.16
N ARG A 27 43.35 7.30 -23.17
CA ARG A 27 42.07 6.85 -23.78
C ARG A 27 41.30 5.82 -22.95
N LYS A 28 41.92 5.15 -21.98
CA LYS A 28 41.27 4.08 -21.19
C LYS A 28 40.51 4.59 -19.96
N VAL A 29 40.84 5.77 -19.45
CA VAL A 29 40.27 6.28 -18.19
C VAL A 29 38.88 6.92 -18.39
N MET A 30 38.60 7.53 -19.53
CA MET A 30 37.30 8.18 -19.79
C MET A 30 36.15 7.19 -20.03
N ALA A 31 36.43 6.02 -20.61
CA ALA A 31 35.41 5.00 -20.89
C ALA A 31 34.93 4.25 -19.63
N SER A 32 35.75 4.19 -18.57
CA SER A 32 35.39 3.52 -17.32
C SER A 32 34.54 4.39 -16.38
N VAL A 33 34.67 5.72 -16.46
CA VAL A 33 33.89 6.65 -15.61
C VAL A 33 32.43 6.73 -16.06
N LEU A 34 32.17 6.70 -17.37
CA LEU A 34 30.81 6.76 -17.92
C LEU A 34 30.03 5.44 -17.71
N LEU A 35 30.70 4.29 -17.74
CA LEU A 35 30.08 2.99 -17.45
C LEU A 35 29.82 2.79 -15.95
N GLY A 36 30.72 3.28 -15.09
CA GLY A 36 30.53 3.27 -13.64
C GLY A 36 29.34 4.12 -13.19
N ALA A 37 29.18 5.33 -13.75
CA ALA A 37 28.06 6.22 -13.42
C ALA A 37 26.70 5.66 -13.87
N LEU A 38 26.63 5.02 -15.04
CA LEU A 38 25.42 4.37 -15.53
C LEU A 38 25.03 3.13 -14.69
N LEU A 39 26.02 2.37 -14.22
CA LEU A 39 25.79 1.21 -13.35
C LEU A 39 25.39 1.61 -11.92
N THR A 40 25.86 2.76 -11.41
CA THR A 40 25.37 3.31 -10.14
C THR A 40 23.93 3.79 -10.22
N VAL A 41 23.49 4.34 -11.36
CA VAL A 41 22.08 4.72 -11.57
C VAL A 41 21.19 3.48 -11.67
N LEU A 42 21.69 2.37 -12.22
CA LEU A 42 20.94 1.12 -12.38
C LEU A 42 20.65 0.39 -11.04
N HIS A 43 21.49 0.59 -10.02
CA HIS A 43 21.23 0.07 -8.66
C HIS A 43 20.46 1.05 -7.75
N ALA A 44 20.18 2.28 -8.20
CA ALA A 44 19.52 3.33 -7.42
C ALA A 44 18.08 3.60 -7.85
N VAL A 45 17.37 2.60 -8.38
CA VAL A 45 15.91 2.66 -8.56
C VAL A 45 15.16 1.82 -7.50
N PRO A 46 15.24 2.12 -6.20
CA PRO A 46 14.22 1.68 -5.26
C PRO A 46 13.39 2.90 -4.84
N ALA A 47 12.65 3.53 -5.75
CA ALA A 47 11.92 4.75 -5.36
C ALA A 47 10.68 5.13 -6.18
N LEU A 48 10.13 4.27 -7.04
CA LEU A 48 8.88 4.59 -7.76
C LEU A 48 7.76 3.55 -7.61
N ALA A 49 7.98 2.48 -6.84
CA ALA A 49 6.97 1.45 -6.60
C ALA A 49 6.81 1.15 -5.12
N SER A 50 6.70 2.18 -4.30
CA SER A 50 6.10 2.08 -2.96
C SER A 50 5.54 3.45 -2.62
N MET A 51 4.41 3.77 -3.26
CA MET A 51 3.45 4.63 -2.60
C MET A 51 2.94 3.79 -1.42
N GLU A 52 3.68 3.86 -0.31
CA GLU A 52 3.30 3.23 0.93
C GLU A 52 2.07 3.99 1.41
N PHE A 53 0.91 3.53 0.94
CA PHE A 53 -0.37 3.86 1.54
C PHE A 53 -0.26 3.32 2.95
N ALA A 54 0.23 4.16 3.88
CA ALA A 54 0.20 3.86 5.29
C ALA A 54 -1.24 3.42 5.57
N PRO A 55 -1.49 2.15 5.93
CA PRO A 55 -2.85 1.69 6.07
C PRO A 55 -3.50 2.57 7.12
N SER A 56 -4.49 3.36 6.72
CA SER A 56 -5.39 3.99 7.67
C SER A 56 -5.86 2.86 8.58
N SER A 57 -5.50 2.94 9.86
CA SER A 57 -5.89 1.92 10.84
C SER A 57 -7.38 1.66 10.69
N VAL A 58 -7.77 0.39 10.56
CA VAL A 58 -9.19 0.03 10.43
C VAL A 58 -9.93 0.64 11.62
N ALA A 59 -10.96 1.41 11.36
CA ALA A 59 -11.74 2.09 12.36
C ALA A 59 -13.20 2.19 11.91
N LYS A 60 -14.11 2.32 12.88
CA LYS A 60 -15.52 2.60 12.58
C LYS A 60 -15.64 3.86 11.74
N GLY A 61 -16.45 3.81 10.68
CA GLY A 61 -16.66 4.90 9.72
C GLY A 61 -15.71 4.89 8.52
N VAL A 62 -14.70 4.03 8.50
CA VAL A 62 -13.78 3.90 7.37
C VAL A 62 -14.42 3.05 6.26
N LEU A 63 -14.17 3.43 5.01
CA LEU A 63 -14.47 2.62 3.83
C LEU A 63 -13.25 1.79 3.43
N LEU A 64 -13.43 0.48 3.33
CA LEU A 64 -12.48 -0.44 2.73
C LEU A 64 -12.87 -0.64 1.27
N VAL A 65 -11.97 -0.31 0.36
CA VAL A 65 -12.18 -0.47 -1.09
C VAL A 65 -11.33 -1.63 -1.56
N ALA A 66 -11.95 -2.64 -2.15
CA ALA A 66 -11.25 -3.80 -2.67
C ALA A 66 -10.27 -3.40 -3.78
N SER A 67 -9.06 -3.96 -3.73
CA SER A 67 -8.11 -3.87 -4.85
C SER A 67 -8.75 -4.44 -6.12
N PRO A 68 -8.50 -3.86 -7.31
CA PRO A 68 -8.94 -4.45 -8.59
C PRO A 68 -8.47 -5.89 -8.81
N SER A 69 -7.34 -6.28 -8.19
CA SER A 69 -6.76 -7.63 -8.29
C SER A 69 -7.30 -8.62 -7.26
N LEU A 70 -8.22 -8.21 -6.37
CA LEU A 70 -8.79 -9.10 -5.37
C LEU A 70 -9.81 -10.03 -6.01
N GLU A 71 -9.50 -11.33 -6.06
CA GLU A 71 -10.31 -12.36 -6.73
C GLU A 71 -11.30 -13.08 -5.81
N ASP A 72 -11.29 -12.80 -4.50
CA ASP A 72 -12.27 -13.39 -3.57
C ASP A 72 -13.70 -13.00 -4.00
N PRO A 73 -14.59 -13.95 -4.34
CA PRO A 73 -15.95 -13.64 -4.79
C PRO A 73 -16.76 -12.84 -3.77
N ASN A 74 -16.48 -12.99 -2.47
CA ASN A 74 -17.17 -12.26 -1.41
C ASN A 74 -16.82 -10.77 -1.41
N PHE A 75 -15.64 -10.39 -1.89
CA PHE A 75 -15.13 -9.02 -1.76
C PHE A 75 -14.57 -8.41 -3.05
N ARG A 76 -14.52 -9.16 -4.16
CA ARG A 76 -14.13 -8.63 -5.46
C ARG A 76 -14.96 -7.39 -5.80
N GLN A 77 -14.27 -6.29 -6.10
CA GLN A 77 -14.83 -4.98 -6.40
C GLN A 77 -15.77 -4.44 -5.29
N ALA A 78 -15.68 -4.93 -4.06
CA ALA A 78 -16.54 -4.48 -2.97
C ALA A 78 -16.07 -3.14 -2.39
N VAL A 79 -17.05 -2.33 -1.99
CA VAL A 79 -16.85 -1.16 -1.13
C VAL A 79 -17.52 -1.48 0.20
N VAL A 80 -16.74 -1.61 1.27
CA VAL A 80 -17.19 -2.05 2.59
C VAL A 80 -17.11 -0.88 3.57
N LEU A 81 -18.22 -0.54 4.23
CA LEU A 81 -18.23 0.38 5.36
C LEU A 81 -18.00 -0.37 6.66
N VAL A 82 -17.00 0.04 7.42
CA VAL A 82 -16.78 -0.47 8.78
C VAL A 82 -17.81 0.17 9.72
N VAL A 83 -18.76 -0.62 10.19
CA VAL A 83 -19.84 -0.14 11.07
C VAL A 83 -19.54 -0.35 12.55
N GLU A 84 -18.68 -1.33 12.86
CA GLU A 84 -18.12 -1.59 14.20
C GLU A 84 -16.68 -2.07 14.07
N HIS A 85 -15.84 -1.66 15.01
CA HIS A 85 -14.46 -2.12 15.14
C HIS A 85 -14.05 -2.09 16.62
N GLY A 86 -13.51 -3.19 17.14
CA GLY A 86 -13.07 -3.30 18.53
C GLY A 86 -12.43 -4.66 18.84
N PRO A 87 -12.21 -4.97 20.13
CA PRO A 87 -11.57 -6.22 20.56
C PRO A 87 -12.30 -7.50 20.09
N GLU A 88 -13.62 -7.43 19.98
CA GLU A 88 -14.48 -8.52 19.50
C GLU A 88 -14.45 -8.71 17.97
N GLY A 89 -13.70 -7.86 17.26
CA GLY A 89 -13.54 -7.90 15.82
C GLY A 89 -14.15 -6.71 15.09
N THR A 90 -14.39 -6.90 13.79
CA THR A 90 -14.84 -5.85 12.87
C THR A 90 -16.11 -6.30 12.16
N VAL A 91 -17.12 -5.43 12.14
CA VAL A 91 -18.33 -5.63 11.33
C VAL A 91 -18.30 -4.65 10.17
N GLY A 92 -18.37 -5.19 8.95
CA GLY A 92 -18.41 -4.43 7.72
C GLY A 92 -19.72 -4.64 6.96
N LEU A 93 -20.17 -3.63 6.22
CA LEU A 93 -21.32 -3.69 5.32
C LEU A 93 -20.90 -3.35 3.89
N ILE A 94 -21.11 -4.26 2.95
CA ILE A 94 -20.89 -4.01 1.53
C ILE A 94 -21.98 -3.05 1.01
N LEU A 95 -21.57 -1.91 0.44
CA LEU A 95 -22.47 -0.84 0.00
C LEU A 95 -22.86 -0.92 -1.48
N ASN A 96 -22.08 -1.59 -2.30
CA ASN A 96 -22.19 -1.53 -3.76
C ASN A 96 -22.72 -2.82 -4.41
N ARG A 97 -23.43 -3.66 -3.65
CA ARG A 97 -24.02 -4.92 -4.14
C ARG A 97 -25.54 -4.91 -4.00
N SER A 98 -26.22 -4.22 -4.93
CA SER A 98 -27.68 -4.26 -5.02
C SER A 98 -28.18 -5.64 -5.42
N THR A 99 -29.30 -6.07 -4.84
CA THR A 99 -30.02 -7.29 -5.22
C THR A 99 -31.21 -6.96 -6.12
N ASN A 100 -31.90 -8.00 -6.58
CA ASN A 100 -33.18 -7.87 -7.29
C ASN A 100 -34.40 -7.85 -6.37
N VAL A 101 -34.19 -7.93 -5.05
CA VAL A 101 -35.27 -7.95 -4.06
C VAL A 101 -35.67 -6.52 -3.70
N LEU A 102 -36.96 -6.21 -3.82
CA LEU A 102 -37.49 -4.94 -3.36
C LEU A 102 -37.64 -4.94 -1.84
N LEU A 103 -37.26 -3.84 -1.19
CA LEU A 103 -37.39 -3.64 0.24
C LEU A 103 -38.86 -3.79 0.69
N SER A 104 -39.80 -3.29 -0.11
CA SER A 104 -41.25 -3.43 0.11
C SER A 104 -41.75 -4.88 0.08
N LYS A 105 -41.07 -5.78 -0.65
CA LYS A 105 -41.39 -7.21 -0.66
C LYS A 105 -40.78 -7.95 0.52
N ALA A 106 -39.62 -7.50 0.99
CA ALA A 106 -38.94 -8.11 2.13
C ALA A 106 -39.55 -7.70 3.48
N LEU A 107 -40.11 -6.50 3.57
CA LEU A 107 -40.76 -5.96 4.76
C LEU A 107 -42.21 -5.54 4.44
N PRO A 108 -43.10 -6.50 4.11
CA PRO A 108 -44.45 -6.20 3.60
C PRO A 108 -45.35 -5.51 4.63
N ASP A 109 -45.07 -5.70 5.93
CA ASP A 109 -45.88 -5.16 7.02
C ASP A 109 -45.68 -3.65 7.21
N ILE A 110 -44.58 -3.10 6.69
CA ILE A 110 -44.28 -1.67 6.77
C ILE A 110 -45.02 -0.95 5.64
N THR A 111 -46.20 -0.42 5.96
CA THR A 111 -47.08 0.26 4.99
C THR A 111 -46.40 1.44 4.29
N ALA A 112 -45.50 2.16 4.96
CA ALA A 112 -44.72 3.26 4.37
C ALA A 112 -43.81 2.83 3.20
N LEU A 113 -43.49 1.55 3.08
CA LEU A 113 -42.69 1.02 1.97
C LEU A 113 -43.53 0.57 0.77
N LYS A 114 -44.86 0.49 0.90
CA LYS A 114 -45.73 0.02 -0.20
C LYS A 114 -45.58 0.94 -1.41
N GLY A 115 -45.40 0.34 -2.59
CA GLY A 115 -45.18 1.06 -3.84
C GLY A 115 -43.76 1.63 -4.03
N SER A 116 -42.87 1.49 -3.03
CA SER A 116 -41.48 1.93 -3.18
C SER A 116 -40.68 0.98 -4.07
N SER A 117 -39.73 1.55 -4.81
CA SER A 117 -38.80 0.85 -5.71
C SER A 117 -37.42 0.60 -5.08
N TYR A 118 -37.27 0.84 -3.78
CA TYR A 118 -36.02 0.61 -3.06
C TYR A 118 -35.61 -0.87 -3.11
N ARG A 119 -34.34 -1.12 -3.39
CA ARG A 119 -33.76 -2.46 -3.45
C ARG A 119 -32.99 -2.79 -2.19
N LEU A 120 -32.99 -4.06 -1.80
CA LEU A 120 -32.08 -4.56 -0.78
C LEU A 120 -30.67 -4.70 -1.34
N PHE A 121 -29.70 -4.52 -0.46
CA PHE A 121 -28.28 -4.71 -0.75
C PHE A 121 -27.79 -5.95 0.00
N ALA A 122 -26.94 -6.73 -0.66
CA ALA A 122 -26.25 -7.86 -0.03
C ALA A 122 -25.11 -7.30 0.83
N GLY A 123 -25.33 -7.21 2.14
CA GLY A 123 -24.42 -6.56 3.08
C GLY A 123 -23.12 -7.31 3.37
N GLY A 124 -23.07 -8.61 3.09
CA GLY A 124 -21.91 -9.46 3.33
C GLY A 124 -22.28 -10.94 3.25
N PRO A 125 -21.29 -11.84 3.31
CA PRO A 125 -21.53 -13.30 3.27
C PRO A 125 -22.07 -13.87 4.60
N VAL A 126 -21.93 -13.13 5.70
CA VAL A 126 -22.30 -13.58 7.04
C VAL A 126 -23.74 -13.19 7.34
N GLU A 127 -24.52 -14.12 7.92
CA GLU A 127 -25.93 -13.91 8.31
C GLU A 127 -26.81 -13.28 7.21
N PRO A 128 -26.94 -13.92 6.03
CA PRO A 128 -27.60 -13.33 4.87
C PRO A 128 -29.10 -13.04 5.06
N THR A 129 -29.72 -13.59 6.10
CA THR A 129 -31.13 -13.38 6.47
C THR A 129 -31.34 -12.23 7.44
N ARG A 130 -30.26 -11.67 8.02
CA ARG A 130 -30.35 -10.61 9.02
C ARG A 130 -30.42 -9.24 8.36
N PHE A 131 -31.39 -8.43 8.76
CA PHE A 131 -31.52 -7.07 8.25
C PHE A 131 -30.71 -6.07 9.08
N LEU A 132 -29.89 -5.32 8.36
CA LEU A 132 -29.21 -4.12 8.85
C LEU A 132 -29.72 -2.92 8.07
N LEU A 133 -30.01 -1.84 8.77
CA LEU A 133 -30.46 -0.59 8.17
C LEU A 133 -29.36 0.45 8.36
N LEU A 134 -28.86 1.00 7.25
CA LEU A 134 -27.95 2.13 7.26
C LEU A 134 -28.73 3.36 6.80
N PHE A 135 -28.82 4.39 7.64
CA PHE A 135 -29.63 5.56 7.35
C PHE A 135 -29.01 6.84 7.90
N ARG A 136 -29.42 7.98 7.34
CA ARG A 136 -28.97 9.30 7.78
C ARG A 136 -30.12 10.06 8.43
N LEU A 137 -29.91 10.60 9.63
CA LEU A 137 -30.88 11.46 10.32
C LEU A 137 -30.23 12.80 10.67
N LYS A 138 -31.02 13.87 10.65
CA LYS A 138 -30.59 15.17 11.20
C LYS A 138 -30.65 15.16 12.73
N GLU A 139 -31.68 14.54 13.28
CA GLU A 139 -31.95 14.42 14.71
C GLU A 139 -32.19 12.94 15.03
N PRO A 140 -31.16 12.20 15.48
CA PRO A 140 -31.31 10.79 15.83
C PRO A 140 -31.98 10.63 17.21
N PRO A 141 -32.69 9.51 17.44
CA PRO A 141 -33.08 9.13 18.80
C PRO A 141 -31.83 8.80 19.65
N ALA A 142 -31.96 8.91 20.98
CA ALA A 142 -30.82 8.81 21.91
C ALA A 142 -30.10 7.45 21.89
N ASP A 143 -30.79 6.39 21.48
CA ASP A 143 -30.30 5.01 21.38
C ASP A 143 -29.76 4.65 19.99
N ALA A 144 -29.75 5.59 19.03
CA ALA A 144 -29.25 5.34 17.69
C ALA A 144 -27.74 5.05 17.69
N ARG A 145 -27.35 3.94 17.06
CA ARG A 145 -25.93 3.56 16.95
C ARG A 145 -25.25 4.35 15.84
N SER A 146 -24.50 5.38 16.20
CA SER A 146 -23.75 6.20 15.23
C SER A 146 -22.57 5.45 14.61
N VAL A 147 -22.42 5.59 13.29
CA VAL A 147 -21.26 5.13 12.52
C VAL A 147 -20.30 6.29 12.25
N PHE A 148 -20.72 7.30 11.47
CA PHE A 148 -19.97 8.55 11.18
C PHE A 148 -20.92 9.63 10.61
N ASP A 149 -20.63 10.93 10.78
CA ASP A 149 -21.26 12.07 10.09
C ASP A 149 -22.81 12.06 9.93
N GLY A 150 -23.51 11.64 10.98
CA GLY A 150 -24.98 11.55 10.99
C GLY A 150 -25.54 10.30 10.29
N VAL A 151 -24.69 9.33 9.99
CA VAL A 151 -25.05 7.97 9.54
C VAL A 151 -25.16 7.06 10.77
N TYR A 152 -26.24 6.31 10.82
CA TYR A 152 -26.61 5.43 11.92
C TYR A 152 -26.90 4.02 11.43
N LEU A 153 -26.69 3.04 12.31
CA LEU A 153 -26.97 1.63 12.10
C LEU A 153 -28.19 1.20 12.92
N GLY A 154 -29.24 0.76 12.24
CA GLY A 154 -30.37 0.03 12.81
C GLY A 154 -30.21 -1.47 12.60
N ARG A 155 -30.77 -2.24 13.54
CA ARG A 155 -30.82 -3.70 13.49
C ARG A 155 -32.28 -4.09 13.67
N THR A 156 -32.78 -5.02 12.88
CA THR A 156 -34.04 -5.68 13.24
C THR A 156 -33.79 -6.52 14.50
N PRO A 157 -34.74 -6.53 15.45
CA PRO A 157 -34.65 -7.39 16.64
C PRO A 157 -34.60 -8.87 16.27
#